data_AF-A0A957X3P8-F1
#
_entry.id   AF-A0A957X3P8-F1
#
_cell.length_a   1.000
_cell.length_b   1.000
_cell.length_c   1.000
_cell.angle_alpha   90.00
_cell.angle_beta   90.00
_cell.angle_gamma   90.00
#
_symmetry.space_group_name_H-M   'P 1'
#
loop_
_entity.id
_entity.type
_entity.pdbx_description
1 polymer ?
#
loop_
_entity_poly.entity_id
_entity_poly.type
_entity_poly.pdbx_seq_one_letter_code
_entity_poly.pdbx_strand_id
1 'polypeptide(L)'
;LFHHGTPFTAADVVHTFTRILNPSANSTFRNTLSFLDAVEAVDDYTVRFTLKSPSAELPVLLGAPQAQIVAHDYDSVTLDKQPSGTGPFQFIKNLPGER
;
A
#
# COMPACT_ATOMS: atom_id res chain seq x y z
N LEU A 1 13.03 -1.19 -6.63
CA LEU A 1 12.23 -1.87 -7.67
C LEU A 1 11.25 -2.79 -6.99
N PHE A 2 10.07 -2.98 -7.56
CA PHE A 2 9.21 -4.11 -7.23
C PHE A 2 9.79 -5.40 -7.82
N HIS A 3 9.32 -6.55 -7.33
CA HIS A 3 9.79 -7.87 -7.80
C HIS A 3 9.57 -8.12 -9.29
N HIS A 4 8.58 -7.49 -9.91
CA HIS A 4 8.34 -7.54 -11.36
C HIS A 4 9.13 -6.50 -12.18
N GLY A 5 10.02 -5.74 -11.54
CA GLY A 5 11.01 -4.90 -12.23
C GLY A 5 10.65 -3.41 -12.39
N THR A 6 9.48 -2.96 -11.96
CA THR A 6 9.11 -1.53 -12.02
C THR A 6 9.75 -0.72 -10.88
N PRO A 7 10.01 0.58 -11.09
CA PRO A 7 10.47 1.47 -10.03
C PRO A 7 9.43 1.64 -8.94
N PHE A 8 9.91 1.81 -7.71
CA PHE A 8 9.08 2.24 -6.58
C PHE A 8 9.07 3.77 -6.56
N THR A 9 7.88 4.37 -6.51
CA THR A 9 7.67 5.81 -6.57
C THR A 9 6.58 6.26 -5.59
N ALA A 10 6.44 7.57 -5.40
CA ALA A 10 5.36 8.16 -4.62
C ALA A 10 3.95 7.77 -5.13
N ALA A 11 3.79 7.47 -6.43
CA ALA A 11 2.51 7.05 -7.01
C ALA A 11 2.02 5.71 -6.41
N ASP A 12 2.93 4.79 -6.11
CA ASP A 12 2.62 3.49 -5.48
C ASP A 12 2.09 3.69 -4.04
N VAL A 13 2.67 4.66 -3.33
CA VAL A 13 2.22 5.03 -1.99
C VAL A 13 0.81 5.62 -2.05
N VAL A 14 0.58 6.61 -2.91
CA VAL A 14 -0.75 7.21 -3.10
C VAL A 14 -1.78 6.15 -3.46
N HIS A 15 -1.49 5.30 -4.46
CA HIS A 15 -2.37 4.20 -4.86
C HIS A 15 -2.73 3.29 -3.68
N THR A 16 -1.74 2.90 -2.89
CA THR A 16 -1.93 2.04 -1.71
C THR A 16 -2.90 2.67 -0.71
N PHE A 17 -2.68 3.92 -0.31
CA PHE A 17 -3.52 4.59 0.67
C PHE A 17 -4.91 4.93 0.12
N THR A 18 -5.03 5.29 -1.16
CA THR A 18 -6.32 5.45 -1.83
C THR A 18 -7.13 4.15 -1.81
N ARG A 19 -6.48 3.01 -2.07
CA ARG A 19 -7.11 1.68 -1.99
C ARG A 19 -7.58 1.34 -0.58
N ILE A 20 -6.76 1.61 0.44
CA ILE A 20 -7.12 1.37 1.85
C ILE A 20 -8.30 2.26 2.28
N LEU A 21 -8.30 3.52 1.88
CA LEU A 21 -9.32 4.51 2.24
C LEU A 21 -10.57 4.46 1.35
N ASN A 22 -10.62 3.58 0.34
CA ASN A 22 -11.80 3.39 -0.50
C ASN A 22 -12.90 2.62 0.27
N PRO A 23 -14.14 3.16 0.39
CA PRO A 23 -15.22 2.49 1.13
C PRO A 23 -15.63 1.17 0.51
N SER A 24 -15.53 1.06 -0.81
CA SER A 24 -15.91 -0.13 -1.57
C SER A 24 -14.86 -1.23 -1.52
N ALA A 25 -13.62 -0.91 -1.11
CA ALA A 25 -12.52 -1.87 -1.05
C ALA A 25 -12.54 -2.75 0.22
N ASN A 26 -13.44 -2.49 1.18
CA ASN A 26 -13.60 -3.25 2.43
C ASN A 26 -12.29 -3.52 3.19
N SER A 27 -11.33 -2.60 3.12
CA SER A 27 -10.07 -2.74 3.87
C SER A 27 -10.34 -2.71 5.37
N THR A 28 -9.80 -3.70 6.08
CA THR A 28 -9.86 -3.77 7.55
C THR A 28 -9.08 -2.65 8.22
N PHE A 29 -8.18 -1.98 7.50
CA PHE A 29 -7.33 -0.90 8.03
C PHE A 29 -7.90 0.51 7.79
N ARG A 30 -9.01 0.62 7.05
CA ARG A 30 -9.68 1.90 6.72
C ARG A 30 -9.99 2.73 7.96
N ASN A 31 -10.62 2.12 8.97
CA ASN A 31 -11.05 2.84 10.17
C ASN A 31 -9.85 3.32 10.99
N THR A 32 -8.79 2.52 11.08
CA THR A 32 -7.54 2.90 11.74
C THR A 32 -6.92 4.13 11.09
N LEU A 33 -6.98 4.25 9.77
CA LEU A 33 -6.45 5.41 9.03
C LEU A 33 -7.47 6.54 8.79
N SER A 34 -8.63 6.52 9.46
CA SER A 34 -9.71 7.50 9.19
C SER A 34 -9.34 8.96 9.49
N PHE A 35 -8.28 9.17 10.27
CA PHE A 35 -7.69 10.49 10.55
C PHE A 35 -6.90 11.07 9.37
N LEU A 36 -6.60 10.30 8.33
CA LEU A 36 -6.02 10.80 7.09
C LEU A 36 -7.07 11.56 6.28
N ASP A 37 -6.66 12.73 5.77
CA ASP A 37 -7.45 13.57 4.88
C ASP A 37 -7.05 13.37 3.42
N ALA A 38 -5.75 13.49 3.13
CA ALA A 38 -5.21 13.32 1.79
C ALA A 38 -3.82 12.66 1.83
N VAL A 39 -3.51 11.93 0.76
CA VAL A 39 -2.18 11.38 0.49
C VAL A 39 -1.83 11.72 -0.95
N GLU A 40 -0.79 12.51 -1.14
CA GLU A 40 -0.46 13.13 -2.43
C GLU A 40 1.01 12.93 -2.76
N ALA A 41 1.30 12.67 -4.04
CA ALA A 41 2.67 12.70 -4.54
C ALA A 41 3.05 14.15 -4.84
N VAL A 42 4.12 14.63 -4.21
CA VAL A 42 4.70 15.96 -4.49
C VAL A 42 5.68 15.87 -5.65
N ASP A 43 6.43 14.78 -5.71
CA ASP A 43 7.32 14.36 -6.79
C ASP A 43 7.49 12.82 -6.71
N ASP A 44 8.34 12.24 -7.55
CA ASP A 44 8.53 10.78 -7.64
C ASP A 44 9.01 10.12 -6.33
N TYR A 45 9.59 10.89 -5.40
CA TYR A 45 10.20 10.39 -4.17
C TYR A 45 9.68 11.08 -2.89
N THR A 46 8.71 11.99 -3.03
CA THR A 46 8.13 12.74 -1.91
C THR A 46 6.63 12.53 -1.83
N VAL A 47 6.15 12.05 -0.68
CA VAL A 47 4.72 11.90 -0.39
C VAL A 47 4.32 12.85 0.74
N ARG A 48 3.21 13.57 0.54
CA ARG A 48 2.59 14.42 1.56
C ARG A 48 1.36 13.73 2.13
N PHE A 49 1.32 13.61 3.46
CA PHE A 49 0.14 13.17 4.21
C PHE A 49 -0.50 14.38 4.88
N THR A 50 -1.77 14.64 4.59
CA THR A 50 -2.59 15.64 5.26
C THR A 50 -3.53 14.93 6.22
N LEU A 51 -3.61 15.40 7.47
CA LEU A 51 -4.38 14.77 8.54
C LEU A 51 -5.56 15.67 8.92
N LYS A 52 -6.71 15.07 9.23
CA LYS A 52 -7.91 15.77 9.72
C LYS A 52 -7.74 16.28 11.15
N SER A 53 -6.88 15.62 11.91
CA SER A 53 -6.53 15.97 13.28
C SER A 53 -5.07 15.57 13.57
N PRO A 54 -4.39 16.24 14.51
CA PRO A 54 -3.06 15.82 14.94
C PRO A 54 -3.07 14.36 15.41
N SER A 55 -2.19 13.53 14.84
CA SER A 55 -2.02 12.13 15.24
C SER A 55 -0.54 11.78 15.30
N ALA A 56 -0.07 11.40 16.48
CA ALA A 56 1.29 10.89 16.67
C ALA A 56 1.45 9.42 16.21
N GLU A 57 0.34 8.74 15.90
CA GLU A 57 0.33 7.32 15.54
C GLU A 57 0.79 7.08 14.10
N LEU A 58 0.73 8.10 13.24
CA LEU A 58 1.00 7.96 11.81
C LEU A 58 2.30 7.19 11.52
N PRO A 59 3.48 7.53 12.09
CA PRO A 59 4.72 6.80 11.78
C PRO A 59 4.65 5.31 12.12
N VAL A 60 3.97 4.95 13.22
CA VAL A 60 3.81 3.55 13.65
C VAL A 60 2.87 2.82 12.70
N LEU A 61 1.76 3.45 12.32
CA LEU A 61 0.77 2.86 11.42
C LEU A 61 1.28 2.70 9.99
N LEU A 62 2.18 3.57 9.52
CA LEU A 62 2.88 3.41 8.23
C LEU A 62 3.78 2.16 8.23
N GLY A 63 4.28 1.73 9.39
CA GLY A 63 5.06 0.49 9.55
C GLY A 63 4.23 -0.77 9.75
N ALA A 64 2.89 -0.66 9.82
CA ALA A 64 2.03 -1.81 10.06
C ALA A 64 1.98 -2.73 8.83
N PRO A 65 1.84 -4.07 9.01
CA PRO A 65 1.71 -5.00 7.89
C PRO A 65 0.59 -4.67 6.91
N GLN A 66 -0.47 -4.02 7.38
CA GLN A 66 -1.63 -3.61 6.58
C GLN A 66 -1.34 -2.38 5.69
N ALA A 67 -0.24 -1.66 5.94
CA ALA A 67 0.18 -0.47 5.19
C ALA A 67 1.28 -0.79 4.15
N GLN A 68 1.49 -2.07 3.81
CA GLN A 68 2.44 -2.47 2.78
C GLN A 68 2.13 -1.82 1.43
N ILE A 69 3.15 -1.22 0.81
CA ILE A 69 3.01 -0.54 -0.47
C ILE A 69 2.88 -1.55 -1.59
N VAL A 70 1.86 -1.39 -2.40
CA VAL A 70 1.58 -2.19 -3.59
C VAL A 70 1.81 -1.34 -4.84
N ALA A 71 2.27 -1.97 -5.91
CA ALA A 71 2.56 -1.28 -7.15
C ALA A 71 1.27 -0.75 -7.79
N HIS A 72 1.27 0.50 -8.22
CA HIS A 72 0.07 1.16 -8.76
C HIS A 72 -0.38 0.61 -10.12
N ASP A 73 0.51 -0.10 -10.81
CA ASP A 73 0.27 -0.76 -12.11
C ASP A 73 -0.28 -2.18 -11.96
N TYR A 74 -0.51 -2.64 -10.72
CA TYR A 74 -1.18 -3.91 -10.43
C TYR A 74 -2.65 -3.68 -10.10
N ASP A 75 -3.54 -4.42 -10.75
CA ASP A 75 -4.93 -4.53 -10.29
C ASP A 75 -5.04 -5.48 -9.08
N SER A 76 -6.17 -5.41 -8.36
CA SER A 76 -6.38 -6.23 -7.16
C SER A 76 -6.38 -7.73 -7.45
N VAL A 77 -6.87 -8.15 -8.63
CA VAL A 77 -6.98 -9.57 -9.00
C VAL A 77 -5.61 -10.18 -9.25
N THR A 78 -4.72 -9.42 -9.90
CA THR A 78 -3.34 -9.79 -10.19
C THR A 78 -2.54 -9.81 -8.90
N LEU A 79 -2.71 -8.80 -8.05
CA LEU A 79 -2.07 -8.73 -6.74
C LEU A 79 -2.42 -9.94 -5.86
N ASP A 80 -3.67 -10.38 -5.84
CA ASP A 80 -4.12 -11.52 -5.02
C ASP A 80 -3.52 -12.86 -5.48
N LYS A 81 -3.22 -13.00 -6.78
CA LYS A 81 -2.72 -14.26 -7.36
C LYS A 81 -1.21 -14.31 -7.50
N GLN A 82 -0.59 -13.17 -7.81
CA GLN A 82 0.82 -13.01 -8.10
C GLN A 82 1.33 -11.73 -7.45
N PRO A 83 1.42 -11.69 -6.11
CA PRO A 83 1.83 -10.48 -5.41
C PRO A 83 3.25 -10.11 -5.79
N SER A 84 3.47 -8.82 -5.99
CA SER A 84 4.80 -8.25 -6.16
C SER A 84 5.01 -7.13 -5.17
N GLY A 85 5.98 -7.31 -4.27
CA GLY A 85 6.37 -6.30 -3.28
C GLY A 85 7.77 -5.75 -3.55
N THR A 86 8.31 -5.08 -2.53
CA THR A 86 9.69 -4.57 -2.50
C THR A 86 10.54 -5.27 -1.42
N GLY A 87 10.00 -6.30 -0.77
CA GLY A 87 10.67 -7.06 0.28
C GLY A 87 11.83 -7.93 -0.24
N PRO A 88 12.58 -8.59 0.65
CA PRO A 88 13.75 -9.40 0.25
C PRO A 88 13.41 -10.74 -0.40
N PHE A 89 12.15 -11.19 -0.35
CA PHE A 89 11.69 -12.45 -0.94
C PHE A 89 10.62 -12.19 -2.00
N GLN A 90 10.66 -12.96 -3.09
CA GLN A 90 9.70 -12.88 -4.19
C GLN A 90 8.72 -14.05 -4.15
N PHE A 91 7.46 -13.79 -4.48
CA PHE A 91 6.47 -14.84 -4.65
C PHE A 91 6.75 -15.65 -5.92
N ILE A 92 6.79 -16.97 -5.80
CA ILE A 92 6.97 -17.88 -6.95
C ILE A 92 5.65 -18.59 -7.27
N LYS A 93 5.05 -19.24 -6.27
CA LYS A 93 3.77 -19.95 -6.41
C LYS A 93 3.15 -20.19 -5.05
N ASN A 94 1.83 -20.36 -5.04
CA ASN A 94 1.05 -20.90 -3.93
C ASN A 94 0.37 -22.17 -4.44
N LEU A 95 0.61 -23.30 -3.78
CA LEU A 95 -0.05 -24.56 -4.05
C LEU A 95 -1.06 -24.82 -2.92
N PRO A 96 -2.38 -24.68 -3.16
CA PRO A 96 -3.36 -24.83 -2.11
C PRO A 96 -3.27 -26.19 -1.42
N GLY A 97 -3.10 -26.20 -0.09
CA GLY A 97 -2.93 -27.42 0.71
C GLY A 97 -1.49 -27.89 0.86
N GLU A 98 -0.55 -27.24 0.17
CA GLU A 98 0.89 -27.42 0.33
C GLU A 98 1.53 -26.12 0.88
N ARG A 99 2.82 -26.18 1.22
CA ARG A 99 3.59 -25.01 1.67
C ARG A 99 4.22 -24.29 0.50
#